data_AF-A0A521NTE4-F1
#
_entry.id   AF-A0A521NTE4-F1
#
_cell.length_a   1.000
_cell.length_b   1.000
_cell.length_c   1.000
_cell.angle_alpha   90.00
_cell.angle_beta   90.00
_cell.angle_gamma   90.00
#
_symmetry.space_group_name_H-M   'P 1'
#
loop_
_entity.id
_entity.type
_entity.pdbx_description
1 polymer ?
#
loop_
_entity_poly.entity_id
_entity_poly.type
_entity_poly.pdbx_seq_one_letter_code
_entity_poly.pdbx_strand_id
1 'polypeptide(L)'
;MDELIERWHEFSGQSKEEIAAHFNDDSRILFAEFFTKGLGDTGPQGAKWASAEEFAERVLDLRSNEKAWSRHLGDTLLRAQDLADDGQVEKAKQELISFRDTCPWIFFADIAVTQLENMGD
;
A
#
# COMPACT_ATOMS: atom_id res chain seq x y z
N MET A 1 -1.12 -5.70 -12.56
CA MET A 1 -0.89 -5.26 -11.16
C MET A 1 -1.95 -5.88 -10.27
N ASP A 2 -3.21 -5.88 -10.72
CA ASP A 2 -4.36 -6.49 -10.04
C ASP A 2 -4.16 -7.97 -9.66
N GLU A 3 -3.65 -8.81 -10.56
CA GLU A 3 -3.37 -10.24 -10.27
C GLU A 3 -2.33 -10.42 -9.13
N LEU A 4 -1.34 -9.52 -9.05
CA LEU A 4 -0.34 -9.54 -7.98
C LEU A 4 -0.95 -9.11 -6.63
N ILE A 5 -1.83 -8.10 -6.65
CA ILE A 5 -2.54 -7.62 -5.46
C ILE A 5 -3.46 -8.73 -4.93
N GLU A 6 -4.22 -9.38 -5.81
CA GLU A 6 -5.12 -10.48 -5.44
C GLU A 6 -4.35 -11.63 -4.78
N ARG A 7 -3.28 -12.10 -5.43
CA ARG A 7 -2.41 -13.16 -4.89
C ARG A 7 -1.78 -12.76 -3.55
N TRP A 8 -1.37 -11.51 -3.43
CA TRP A 8 -0.83 -10.98 -2.16
C TRP A 8 -1.90 -10.94 -1.06
N HIS A 9 -3.11 -10.48 -1.35
CA HIS A 9 -4.20 -10.40 -0.38
C HIS A 9 -4.69 -11.78 0.06
N GLU A 10 -4.73 -12.75 -0.85
CA GLU A 10 -5.02 -14.14 -0.51
C GLU A 10 -3.95 -14.71 0.43
N PHE A 11 -2.68 -14.56 0.07
CA PHE A 11 -1.55 -15.07 0.85
C PHE A 11 -1.41 -14.38 2.21
N SER A 12 -1.30 -13.05 2.23
CA SER A 12 -1.15 -12.26 3.46
C SER A 12 -2.43 -12.28 4.33
N GLY A 13 -3.55 -12.70 3.74
CA GLY A 13 -4.83 -12.93 4.39
C GLY A 13 -4.81 -14.00 5.48
N GLN A 14 -3.89 -14.97 5.36
CA GLN A 14 -3.74 -16.14 6.21
C GLN A 14 -3.25 -15.80 7.64
N SER A 15 -3.33 -16.79 8.54
CA SER A 15 -2.74 -16.72 9.87
C SER A 15 -1.20 -16.73 9.82
N LYS A 16 -0.55 -16.33 10.92
CA LYS A 16 0.92 -16.31 11.02
C LYS A 16 1.51 -17.70 10.79
N GLU A 17 0.87 -18.73 11.35
CA GLU A 17 1.28 -20.12 11.28
C GLU A 17 1.18 -20.66 9.85
N GLU A 18 0.10 -20.33 9.13
CA GLU A 18 -0.07 -20.69 7.71
C GLU A 18 0.96 -20.00 6.83
N ILE A 19 1.20 -18.70 7.03
CA ILE A 19 2.24 -17.95 6.30
C ILE A 19 3.63 -18.56 6.55
N ALA A 20 3.94 -18.93 7.79
CA ALA A 20 5.20 -19.57 8.15
C ALA A 20 5.34 -20.98 7.52
N ALA A 21 4.24 -21.75 7.44
CA ALA A 21 4.23 -23.05 6.76
C ALA A 21 4.52 -22.93 5.26
N HIS A 22 4.21 -21.78 4.66
CA HIS A 22 4.51 -21.45 3.28
C HIS A 22 5.88 -20.79 3.08
N PHE A 23 6.81 -20.83 4.06
CA PHE A 23 8.15 -20.27 3.91
C PHE A 23 8.99 -21.07 2.88
N ASN A 24 8.94 -20.63 1.62
CA ASN A 24 9.60 -21.25 0.47
C ASN A 24 10.00 -20.16 -0.54
N ASP A 25 10.61 -20.53 -1.67
CA ASP A 25 11.03 -19.53 -2.68
C ASP A 25 9.85 -18.75 -3.26
N ASP A 26 8.71 -19.39 -3.53
CA ASP A 26 7.55 -18.76 -4.17
C ASP A 26 6.94 -17.66 -3.30
N SER A 27 6.75 -17.90 -2.01
CA SER A 27 6.20 -16.90 -1.09
C SER A 27 7.16 -15.72 -0.87
N ARG A 28 8.47 -15.97 -0.88
CA ARG A 28 9.50 -14.92 -0.81
C ARG A 28 9.54 -14.08 -2.07
N ILE A 29 9.39 -14.71 -3.24
CA ILE A 29 9.27 -14.01 -4.53
C ILE A 29 8.01 -13.14 -4.54
N LEU A 30 6.87 -13.68 -4.11
CA LEU A 30 5.61 -12.94 -4.02
C LEU A 30 5.74 -11.70 -3.12
N PHE A 31 6.33 -11.87 -1.92
CA PHE A 31 6.58 -10.75 -1.01
C PHE A 31 7.48 -9.69 -1.64
N ALA A 32 8.62 -10.10 -2.22
CA ALA A 32 9.58 -9.17 -2.81
C ALA A 32 8.99 -8.42 -4.01
N GLU A 33 8.21 -9.12 -4.85
CA GLU A 33 7.54 -8.54 -6.01
C GLU A 33 6.47 -7.53 -5.58
N PHE A 34 5.61 -7.90 -4.61
CA PHE A 34 4.58 -7.01 -4.08
C PHE A 34 5.18 -5.78 -3.41
N PHE A 35 6.20 -5.95 -2.56
CA PHE A 35 6.90 -4.84 -1.92
C PHE A 35 7.49 -3.89 -2.95
N THR A 36 8.23 -4.42 -3.94
CA THR A 36 8.94 -3.61 -4.93
C THR A 36 7.97 -2.83 -5.82
N LYS A 37 6.93 -3.49 -6.32
CA LYS A 37 5.94 -2.84 -7.18
C LYS A 37 4.99 -1.91 -6.41
N GLY A 38 4.73 -2.21 -5.14
CA GLY A 38 3.86 -1.41 -4.28
C GLY A 38 4.52 -0.15 -3.75
N LEU A 39 5.77 -0.23 -3.29
CA LEU A 39 6.48 0.87 -2.62
C LEU A 39 7.51 1.57 -3.52
N GLY A 40 7.75 1.07 -4.73
CA GLY A 40 8.73 1.65 -5.67
C GLY A 40 10.19 1.47 -5.29
N ASP A 41 10.45 0.93 -4.11
CA ASP A 41 11.79 0.65 -3.62
C ASP A 41 12.27 -0.71 -4.14
N THR A 42 13.57 -0.87 -4.37
CA THR A 42 14.14 -2.23 -4.41
C THR A 42 13.95 -2.75 -3.00
N GLY A 43 12.94 -3.58 -2.79
CA GLY A 43 12.60 -4.05 -1.46
C GLY A 43 13.72 -4.84 -0.80
N PRO A 44 13.41 -5.75 0.12
CA PRO A 44 14.41 -6.65 0.65
C PRO A 44 14.84 -7.69 -0.40
N GLN A 45 15.37 -7.24 -1.56
CA GLN A 45 15.95 -8.07 -2.59
C GLN A 45 17.18 -8.74 -1.98
N GLY A 46 17.02 -10.01 -1.61
CA GLY A 46 18.04 -10.76 -0.90
C GLY A 46 17.99 -10.67 0.62
N ALA A 47 16.87 -10.22 1.23
CA ALA A 47 16.69 -10.45 2.66
C ALA A 47 16.75 -11.94 2.94
N LYS A 48 17.76 -12.33 3.71
CA LYS A 48 17.83 -13.65 4.31
C LYS A 48 17.06 -13.57 5.62
N TRP A 49 15.80 -13.97 5.60
CA TRP A 49 15.04 -14.19 6.82
C TRP A 49 15.72 -15.30 7.62
N ALA A 50 15.94 -15.06 8.91
CA ALA A 50 16.56 -16.02 9.81
C ALA A 50 15.62 -17.20 10.11
N SER A 51 14.31 -17.01 9.97
CA SER A 51 13.30 -18.05 10.20
C SER A 51 12.01 -17.81 9.41
N ALA A 52 11.18 -18.85 9.33
CA ALA A 52 9.82 -18.79 8.80
C ALA A 52 8.91 -17.84 9.62
N GLU A 53 9.14 -17.76 10.93
CA GLU A 53 8.41 -16.86 11.83
C GLU A 53 8.72 -15.39 11.54
N GLU A 54 10.00 -15.06 11.34
CA GLU A 54 10.42 -13.71 10.97
C GLU A 54 9.81 -13.31 9.63
N PHE A 55 9.81 -14.21 8.65
CA PHE A 55 9.16 -13.97 7.37
C PHE A 55 7.66 -13.70 7.53
N ALA A 56 6.96 -14.51 8.32
CA ALA A 56 5.54 -14.32 8.56
C ALA A 56 5.23 -12.98 9.26
N GLU A 57 6.05 -12.56 10.22
CA GLU A 57 5.93 -11.24 10.84
C GLU A 57 6.08 -10.11 9.82
N ARG A 58 7.07 -10.21 8.91
CA ARG A 58 7.25 -9.21 7.84
C ARG A 58 6.06 -9.14 6.88
N VAL A 59 5.46 -10.27 6.55
CA VAL A 59 4.23 -10.30 5.73
C VAL A 59 3.09 -9.58 6.43
N LEU A 60 2.88 -9.86 7.72
CA LEU A 60 1.84 -9.23 8.52
C LEU A 60 2.07 -7.73 8.73
N ASP A 61 3.32 -7.32 8.94
CA ASP A 61 3.71 -5.91 9.04
C ASP A 61 3.43 -5.16 7.74
N LEU A 62 3.81 -5.74 6.60
CA LEU A 62 3.56 -5.14 5.29
C LEU A 62 2.05 -4.98 5.04
N ARG A 63 1.27 -6.03 5.32
CA ARG A 63 -0.20 -5.99 5.22
C ARG A 63 -0.82 -4.94 6.15
N SER A 64 -0.32 -4.84 7.38
CA SER A 64 -0.81 -3.85 8.35
C SER A 64 -0.51 -2.42 7.86
N ASN A 65 0.70 -2.20 7.35
CA ASN A 65 1.11 -0.92 6.78
C ASN A 65 0.27 -0.54 5.54
N GLU A 66 0.06 -1.48 4.62
CA GLU A 66 -0.80 -1.31 3.44
C GLU A 66 -2.23 -0.88 3.86
N LYS A 67 -2.83 -1.59 4.82
CA LYS A 67 -4.17 -1.25 5.35
C LYS A 67 -4.22 0.14 5.98
N ALA A 68 -3.17 0.53 6.71
CA ALA A 68 -3.10 1.85 7.33
C ALA A 68 -3.07 2.95 6.27
N TRP A 69 -2.28 2.78 5.21
CA TRP A 69 -2.24 3.73 4.10
C TRP A 69 -3.52 3.75 3.25
N SER A 70 -4.15 2.59 3.04
CA SER A 70 -5.46 2.52 2.37
C SER A 70 -6.54 3.29 3.16
N ARG A 71 -6.56 3.18 4.49
CA ARG A 71 -7.45 3.98 5.34
C ARG A 71 -7.12 5.46 5.26
N HIS A 72 -5.84 5.80 5.37
CA HIS A 72 -5.41 7.20 5.28
C HIS A 72 -5.78 7.83 3.93
N LEU A 73 -5.68 7.08 2.83
CA LEU A 73 -6.19 7.50 1.52
C LEU A 73 -7.68 7.80 1.61
N GLY A 74 -8.50 6.85 2.09
CA GLY A 74 -9.94 7.05 2.25
C GLY A 74 -10.29 8.30 3.06
N ASP A 75 -9.64 8.52 4.20
CA ASP A 75 -9.84 9.71 5.04
C ASP A 75 -9.40 11.01 4.35
N THR A 76 -8.38 10.95 3.49
CA THR A 76 -7.91 12.10 2.71
C THR A 76 -8.90 12.42 1.60
N LEU A 77 -9.41 11.42 0.89
CA LEU A 77 -10.41 11.61 -0.16
C LEU A 77 -11.70 12.23 0.38
N LEU A 78 -12.19 11.74 1.53
CA LEU A 78 -13.37 12.31 2.18
C LEU A 78 -13.14 13.77 2.59
N ARG A 79 -12.00 14.07 3.24
CA ARG A 79 -11.67 15.46 3.62
C ARG A 79 -11.52 16.38 2.42
N ALA A 80 -10.90 15.91 1.34
CA ALA A 80 -10.76 16.70 0.12
C ALA A 80 -12.13 16.96 -0.52
N GLN A 81 -13.03 15.98 -0.53
CA GLN A 81 -14.40 16.15 -1.01
C GLN A 81 -15.18 17.16 -0.16
N ASP A 82 -15.14 17.04 1.17
CA ASP A 82 -15.80 17.99 2.09
C ASP A 82 -15.31 19.43 1.85
N LEU A 83 -14.00 19.62 1.68
CA LEU A 83 -13.41 20.92 1.37
C LEU A 83 -13.86 21.46 0.00
N ALA A 84 -13.95 20.60 -1.01
CA ALA A 84 -14.41 21.00 -2.34
C ALA A 84 -15.89 21.41 -2.33
N ASP A 85 -16.73 20.66 -1.60
CA ASP A 85 -18.17 20.95 -1.44
C ASP A 85 -18.40 22.28 -0.69
N ASP A 86 -17.50 22.64 0.23
CA ASP A 86 -17.47 23.94 0.90
C ASP A 86 -16.89 25.09 0.04
N GLY A 87 -16.54 24.82 -1.23
CA GLY A 87 -15.93 25.80 -2.15
C GLY A 87 -14.45 26.08 -1.89
N GLN A 88 -13.80 25.33 -1.00
CA GLN A 88 -12.39 25.45 -0.64
C GLN A 88 -11.51 24.55 -1.51
N VAL A 89 -11.67 24.65 -2.84
CA VAL A 89 -11.03 23.77 -3.84
C VAL A 89 -9.50 23.72 -3.69
N GLU A 90 -8.84 24.85 -3.45
CA GLU A 90 -7.38 24.88 -3.28
C GLU A 90 -6.91 24.12 -2.04
N LYS A 91 -7.71 24.11 -0.96
CA LYS A 91 -7.39 23.30 0.23
C LYS A 91 -7.62 21.82 -0.04
N ALA A 92 -8.67 21.47 -0.78
CA ALA A 92 -8.92 20.09 -1.21
C ALA A 92 -7.75 19.54 -2.03
N LYS A 93 -7.26 20.33 -3.01
CA LYS A 93 -6.05 20.00 -3.79
C LYS A 93 -4.83 19.83 -2.87
N GLN A 94 -4.62 20.72 -1.90
CA GLN A 94 -3.48 20.63 -1.00
C GLN A 94 -3.49 19.36 -0.13
N GLU A 95 -4.65 18.87 0.32
CA GLU A 95 -4.76 17.61 1.06
C GLU A 95 -4.27 16.42 0.22
N LEU A 96 -4.72 16.33 -1.04
CA LEU A 96 -4.33 15.26 -1.96
C LEU A 96 -2.85 15.34 -2.35
N ILE A 97 -2.32 16.55 -2.58
CA ILE A 97 -0.88 16.77 -2.83
C ILE A 97 -0.05 16.29 -1.64
N SER A 98 -0.45 16.66 -0.43
CA SER A 98 0.27 16.30 0.79
C SER A 98 0.26 14.80 1.02
N PHE A 99 -0.86 14.13 0.74
CA PHE A 99 -0.94 12.67 0.78
C PHE A 99 -0.02 12.03 -0.27
N ARG A 100 -0.08 12.48 -1.53
CA ARG A 100 0.78 11.96 -2.62
C ARG A 100 2.26 12.06 -2.25
N ASP A 101 2.70 13.19 -1.71
CA ASP A 101 4.11 13.45 -1.43
C ASP A 101 4.64 12.66 -0.21
N THR A 102 3.74 12.16 0.65
CA THR A 102 4.10 11.40 1.86
C THR A 102 3.83 9.91 1.75
N CYS A 103 2.94 9.51 0.86
CA CYS A 103 2.54 8.13 0.66
C CYS A 103 3.67 7.32 0.00
N PRO A 104 4.22 6.30 0.67
CA PRO A 104 5.27 5.47 0.08
C PRO A 104 4.70 4.47 -0.92
N TRP A 105 3.38 4.23 -0.92
CA TRP A 105 2.72 3.30 -1.83
C TRP A 105 2.37 3.99 -3.14
N ILE A 106 2.99 3.54 -4.23
CA ILE A 106 2.77 4.07 -5.58
C ILE A 106 1.28 4.04 -5.94
N PHE A 107 0.63 2.89 -5.75
CA PHE A 107 -0.77 2.73 -6.13
C PHE A 107 -1.71 3.72 -5.40
N PHE A 108 -1.49 3.97 -4.10
CA PHE A 108 -2.32 4.93 -3.36
C PHE A 108 -1.99 6.37 -3.74
N ALA A 109 -0.72 6.69 -4.00
CA ALA A 109 -0.30 8.00 -4.49
C ALA A 109 -0.92 8.29 -5.87
N ASP A 110 -0.96 7.30 -6.77
CA ASP A 110 -1.57 7.42 -8.10
C ASP A 110 -3.07 7.71 -8.00
N ILE A 111 -3.79 7.08 -7.07
CA ILE A 111 -5.22 7.41 -6.83
C ILE A 111 -5.37 8.88 -6.43
N ALA A 112 -4.50 9.39 -5.53
CA ALA A 112 -4.55 10.80 -5.16
C ALA A 112 -4.25 11.74 -6.34
N VAL A 113 -3.35 11.35 -7.26
CA VAL A 113 -3.08 12.09 -8.51
C VAL A 113 -4.31 12.10 -9.41
N THR A 114 -4.96 10.96 -9.65
CA THR A 114 -6.18 10.92 -10.47
C THR A 114 -7.28 11.80 -9.88
N GLN A 115 -7.42 11.83 -8.55
CA GLN A 115 -8.40 12.69 -7.89
C GLN A 115 -8.06 14.18 -8.03
N LEU A 116 -6.77 14.54 -7.95
CA LEU A 116 -6.31 15.91 -8.24
C LEU A 116 -6.65 16.35 -9.66
N GLU A 117 -6.39 15.50 -10.65
CA GLU A 117 -6.68 15.79 -12.07
C GLU A 117 -8.19 15.99 -12.31
N ASN A 118 -9.03 15.23 -11.62
CA ASN A 118 -10.49 15.35 -11.71
C ASN A 118 -11.04 16.63 -11.06
N MET A 119 -10.30 17.24 -10.12
CA MET A 119 -10.71 18.49 -9.48
C MET A 119 -10.53 19.73 -10.39
N GLY A 120 -9.86 19.59 -11.54
CA GLY A 120 -9.70 20.65 -12.53
C GLY A 120 -8.89 21.86 -12.04
N ASP A 121 -8.56 22.78 -12.96
CA ASP A 121 -8.02 24.10 -12.61
C ASP A 121 -9.11 25.01 -12.04
#